data_AF-A0A9Q3PE88-F1
#
_entry.id   AF-A0A9Q3PE88-F1
#
_cell.length_a   1.000
_cell.length_b   1.000
_cell.length_c   1.000
_cell.angle_alpha   90.00
_cell.angle_beta   90.00
_cell.angle_gamma   90.00
#
_symmetry.space_group_name_H-M   'P 1'
#
loop_
_entity.id
_entity.type
_entity.pdbx_description
1 polymer ?
#
loop_
_entity_poly.entity_id
_entity_poly.type
_entity_poly.pdbx_seq_one_letter_code
_entity_poly.pdbx_strand_id
1 'polypeptide(L)'
;MCGENGGKLELHLPLATLADRISTGRTTGFSPFELQFGQLPVLPIDIETKTFLAVESHKIPTTEELLEATAKKLEGKEERRRKAEEKLKKSRENSMKYWDRRMENQLR
;
A
#
# COMPACT_ATOMS: atom_id res chain seq x y z
N MET A 1 -14.48 -5.16 -8.23
CA MET A 1 -13.59 -6.29 -7.94
C MET A 1 -14.17 -7.62 -8.44
N CYS A 2 -15.36 -8.05 -8.02
CA CYS A 2 -15.86 -9.39 -8.37
C CYS A 2 -16.65 -9.52 -9.70
N GLY A 3 -17.01 -8.42 -10.35
CA GLY A 3 -17.91 -8.41 -11.52
C GLY A 3 -19.37 -8.75 -11.15
N GLU A 4 -20.31 -8.55 -12.08
CA GLU A 4 -21.74 -8.81 -11.82
C GLU A 4 -22.05 -10.30 -11.59
N ASN A 5 -21.25 -11.20 -12.18
CA ASN A 5 -21.47 -12.66 -12.11
C ASN A 5 -20.78 -13.32 -10.90
N GLY A 6 -20.13 -12.56 -10.02
CA GLY A 6 -19.48 -13.09 -8.81
C GLY A 6 -18.32 -14.08 -9.03
N GLY A 7 -17.94 -14.39 -10.28
CA GLY A 7 -16.96 -15.43 -10.60
C GLY A 7 -15.54 -15.20 -10.08
N LYS A 8 -15.23 -14.02 -9.55
CA LYS A 8 -13.94 -13.70 -8.90
C LYS A 8 -14.05 -13.56 -7.39
N LEU A 9 -15.18 -13.92 -6.79
CA LEU A 9 -15.41 -13.77 -5.35
C LEU A 9 -14.34 -14.48 -4.52
N GLU A 10 -14.02 -15.74 -4.85
CA GLU A 10 -13.00 -16.51 -4.12
C GLU A 10 -11.63 -15.82 -4.12
N LEU A 11 -11.27 -15.15 -5.22
CA LEU A 11 -10.01 -14.42 -5.34
C LEU A 11 -9.98 -13.15 -4.48
N HIS A 12 -11.10 -12.43 -4.38
CA HIS A 12 -11.18 -11.15 -3.66
C HIS A 12 -11.64 -11.29 -2.20
N LEU A 13 -12.20 -12.43 -1.81
CA LEU A 13 -12.69 -12.67 -0.45
C LEU A 13 -11.58 -12.51 0.62
N PRO A 14 -10.35 -13.04 0.42
CA PRO A 14 -9.26 -12.79 1.37
C PRO A 14 -8.88 -11.31 1.48
N LEU A 15 -8.94 -10.56 0.37
CA LEU A 15 -8.62 -9.13 0.35
C LEU A 15 -9.69 -8.31 1.08
N ALA A 16 -10.96 -8.63 0.86
CA ALA A 16 -12.08 -7.97 1.53
C ALA A 16 -12.08 -8.24 3.05
N THR A 17 -11.88 -9.50 3.45
CA THR A 17 -11.79 -9.87 4.88
C THR A 17 -10.57 -9.25 5.57
N LEU A 18 -9.45 -9.13 4.88
CA LEU A 18 -8.30 -8.40 5.40
C LEU A 18 -8.59 -6.91 5.54
N ALA A 19 -9.20 -6.28 4.52
CA ALA A 19 -9.58 -4.88 4.55
C ALA A 19 -10.49 -4.55 5.75
N ASP A 20 -11.45 -5.43 6.05
CA ASP A 20 -12.33 -5.31 7.21
C ASP A 20 -11.57 -5.37 8.54
N ARG A 21 -10.66 -6.32 8.68
CA ARG A 21 -9.88 -6.49 9.92
C ARG A 21 -8.93 -5.33 10.23
N ILE A 22 -8.38 -4.69 9.20
CA ILE A 22 -7.39 -3.61 9.36
C ILE A 22 -8.00 -2.21 9.31
N SER A 23 -9.27 -2.09 8.91
CA SER A 23 -9.96 -0.80 8.86
C SER A 23 -10.48 -0.41 10.25
N THR A 24 -10.28 0.86 10.62
CA THR A 24 -10.77 1.41 11.88
C THR A 24 -12.29 1.51 11.89
N GLY A 25 -12.95 0.87 12.85
CA GLY A 25 -14.40 0.99 13.04
C GLY A 25 -14.79 2.36 13.60
N ARG A 26 -15.94 2.91 13.18
CA ARG A 26 -16.40 4.24 13.65
C ARG A 26 -16.85 4.27 15.10
N THR A 27 -17.43 3.18 15.59
CA THR A 27 -17.97 3.09 16.95
C THR A 27 -16.88 3.06 18.00
N THR A 28 -15.82 2.29 17.77
CA THR A 28 -14.70 2.12 18.71
C THR A 28 -13.54 3.05 18.40
N GLY A 29 -13.41 3.53 17.16
CA GLY A 29 -12.21 4.22 16.67
C GLY A 29 -11.02 3.30 16.39
N PHE A 30 -11.15 2.00 16.67
CA PHE A 30 -10.10 0.98 16.53
C PHE A 30 -10.51 -0.07 15.50
N SER A 31 -9.53 -0.63 14.81
CA SER A 31 -9.70 -1.78 13.92
C SER A 31 -9.83 -3.09 14.73
N PRO A 32 -10.52 -4.11 14.19
CA PRO A 32 -10.55 -5.43 14.81
C PRO A 32 -9.16 -6.01 15.10
N PHE A 33 -8.18 -5.74 14.23
CA PHE A 33 -6.79 -6.14 14.43
C PHE A 33 -6.17 -5.49 15.67
N GLU A 34 -6.36 -4.17 15.84
CA GLU A 34 -5.86 -3.46 17.02
C GLU A 34 -6.49 -3.98 18.31
N LEU A 35 -7.79 -4.26 18.30
CA LEU A 35 -8.48 -4.79 19.47
C LEU A 35 -7.98 -6.20 19.85
N GLN A 36 -7.61 -7.00 18.86
CA GLN A 36 -7.15 -8.37 19.07
C GLN A 36 -5.68 -8.45 19.52
N PHE A 37 -4.82 -7.60 18.96
CA PHE A 37 -3.36 -7.70 19.14
C PHE A 37 -2.74 -6.55 19.94
N GLY A 38 -3.50 -5.48 20.20
CA GLY A 38 -2.99 -4.27 20.87
C GLY A 38 -1.95 -3.51 20.03
N GLN A 39 -1.90 -3.75 18.72
CA GLN A 39 -0.91 -3.19 17.80
C GLN A 39 -1.57 -2.75 16.50
N LEU A 40 -1.01 -1.73 15.87
CA LEU A 40 -1.48 -1.26 14.56
C LEU A 40 -1.20 -2.31 13.47
N PRO A 41 -2.10 -2.48 12.49
CA PRO A 41 -1.91 -3.38 11.34
C PRO A 41 -0.95 -2.82 10.27
N VAL A 42 0.00 -1.96 10.66
CA VAL A 42 0.95 -1.29 9.77
C VAL A 42 2.35 -1.34 10.37
N LEU A 43 3.39 -1.43 9.54
CA LEU A 43 4.77 -1.30 10.00
C LEU A 43 5.14 0.18 10.17
N PRO A 44 6.14 0.52 11.00
CA PRO A 44 6.61 1.90 11.14
C PRO A 44 6.95 2.57 9.79
N ILE A 45 7.59 1.83 8.88
CA ILE A 45 7.91 2.31 7.53
C ILE A 45 6.67 2.63 6.70
N ASP A 46 5.56 1.92 6.93
CA ASP A 46 4.30 2.15 6.22
C ASP A 46 3.70 3.50 6.59
N ILE A 47 3.91 3.94 7.84
CA ILE A 47 3.49 5.24 8.35
C ILE A 47 4.37 6.35 7.75
N GLU A 48 5.69 6.19 7.82
CA GLU A 48 6.66 7.18 7.32
C GLU A 48 6.54 7.41 5.81
N THR A 49 6.40 6.32 5.05
CA THR A 49 6.38 6.38 3.57
C THR A 49 4.96 6.35 2.99
N LYS A 50 3.92 6.37 3.84
CA LYS A 50 2.50 6.32 3.47
C LYS A 50 2.21 5.22 2.45
N THR A 51 2.60 3.99 2.76
CA THR A 51 2.46 2.85 1.84
C THR A 51 1.00 2.43 1.66
N PHE A 52 0.78 1.34 0.94
CA PHE A 52 -0.56 0.80 0.68
C PHE A 52 -1.31 0.37 1.95
N LEU A 53 -0.63 0.13 3.07
CA LEU A 53 -1.23 -0.19 4.37
C LEU A 53 -1.71 1.05 5.13
N ALA A 54 -1.12 2.22 4.87
CA ALA A 54 -1.58 3.48 5.44
C ALA A 54 -2.82 3.99 4.69
N VAL A 55 -4.00 3.86 5.28
CA VAL A 55 -5.24 4.46 4.79
C VAL A 55 -5.61 5.64 5.68
N GLU A 56 -5.80 6.80 5.06
CA GLU A 56 -6.27 8.01 5.75
C GLU A 56 -7.78 7.89 6.02
N SER A 57 -8.15 7.06 7.00
CA SER A 57 -9.54 6.71 7.32
C SER A 57 -10.42 7.91 7.66
N HIS A 58 -9.83 8.96 8.24
CA HIS A 58 -10.51 10.22 8.59
C HIS A 58 -11.06 10.99 7.38
N LYS A 59 -10.59 10.72 6.15
CA LYS A 59 -11.05 11.40 4.93
C LYS A 59 -12.23 10.70 4.26
N ILE A 60 -12.57 9.49 4.68
CA ILE A 60 -13.59 8.67 4.02
C ILE A 60 -14.88 8.71 4.85
N PRO A 61 -16.00 9.19 4.29
CA PRO A 61 -17.22 9.47 5.06
C PRO A 61 -18.06 8.23 5.40
N THR A 62 -17.92 7.11 4.67
CA THR A 62 -18.68 5.89 4.94
C THR A 62 -17.77 4.69 5.20
N THR A 63 -18.28 3.70 5.93
CA THR A 63 -17.54 2.46 6.21
C THR A 63 -17.38 1.63 4.95
N GLU A 64 -18.40 1.58 4.09
CA GLU A 64 -18.35 0.85 2.82
C GLU A 64 -17.27 1.40 1.89
N GLU A 65 -17.20 2.73 1.73
CA GLU A 65 -16.13 3.37 0.95
C GLU A 65 -14.75 3.11 1.55
N LEU A 66 -14.63 3.07 2.89
CA LEU A 66 -13.36 2.79 3.57
C LEU A 66 -12.88 1.37 3.25
N LEU A 67 -13.79 0.39 3.34
CA LEU A 67 -13.51 -0.99 3.02
C LEU A 67 -13.15 -1.16 1.55
N GLU A 68 -13.90 -0.53 0.65
CA GLU A 68 -13.64 -0.59 -0.79
C GLU A 68 -12.29 0.04 -1.15
N ALA A 69 -11.98 1.22 -0.60
CA ALA A 69 -10.70 1.91 -0.83
C ALA A 69 -9.51 1.09 -0.31
N THR A 70 -9.66 0.48 0.86
CA THR A 70 -8.64 -0.37 1.48
C THR A 70 -8.42 -1.64 0.65
N ALA A 71 -9.49 -2.30 0.23
CA ALA A 71 -9.41 -3.50 -0.59
C ALA A 71 -8.79 -3.23 -1.97
N LYS A 72 -9.16 -2.14 -2.65
CA LYS A 72 -8.51 -1.68 -3.90
C LYS A 72 -7.03 -1.36 -3.70
N LYS A 73 -6.66 -0.79 -2.56
CA LYS A 73 -5.25 -0.53 -2.22
C LYS A 73 -4.47 -1.84 -2.08
N LEU A 74 -5.02 -2.83 -1.40
CA LEU A 74 -4.40 -4.14 -1.21
C LEU A 74 -4.26 -4.90 -2.55
N GLU A 75 -5.27 -4.84 -3.41
CA GLU A 75 -5.23 -5.41 -4.76
C GLU A 75 -4.08 -4.81 -5.60
N GLY A 76 -3.91 -3.49 -5.54
CA GLY A 76 -2.87 -2.77 -6.27
C GLY A 76 -1.44 -2.89 -5.69
N LYS A 77 -1.21 -3.69 -4.64
CA LYS A 77 0.10 -3.75 -3.95
C LYS A 77 1.25 -4.16 -4.87
N GLU A 78 1.02 -5.19 -5.71
CA GLU A 78 2.03 -5.76 -6.60
C GLU A 78 2.46 -4.75 -7.66
N GLU A 79 1.49 -4.05 -8.24
CA GLU A 79 1.73 -3.02 -9.24
C GLU A 79 2.49 -1.81 -8.65
N ARG A 80 2.16 -1.40 -7.42
CA ARG A 80 2.92 -0.35 -6.73
C ARG A 80 4.35 -0.80 -6.42
N ARG A 81 4.54 -2.06 -6.01
CA ARG A 81 5.86 -2.63 -5.76
C ARG A 81 6.71 -2.61 -7.03
N ARG A 82 6.16 -3.10 -8.15
CA ARG A 82 6.81 -3.06 -9.47
C ARG A 82 7.23 -1.65 -9.89
N LYS A 83 6.33 -0.67 -9.74
CA LYS A 83 6.63 0.75 -10.02
C LYS A 83 7.75 1.30 -9.13
N ALA A 84 7.78 0.91 -7.86
CA ALA A 84 8.84 1.30 -6.94
C ALA A 84 10.20 0.69 -7.34
N GLU A 85 10.21 -0.60 -7.69
CA GLU A 85 11.39 -1.31 -8.20
C GLU A 85 11.95 -0.64 -9.47
N GLU A 86 11.10 -0.29 -10.43
CA GLU A 86 11.50 0.41 -11.66
C GLU A 86 12.12 1.79 -11.38
N LYS A 87 11.52 2.57 -10.48
CA LYS A 87 12.07 3.88 -10.06
C LYS A 87 13.44 3.72 -9.41
N LEU A 88 13.59 2.71 -8.57
CA LEU A 88 14.85 2.42 -7.87
C LEU A 88 15.95 2.02 -8.85
N LYS A 89 15.62 1.20 -9.86
CA LYS A 89 16.56 0.85 -10.95
C LYS A 89 17.01 2.08 -11.74
N LYS A 90 16.06 2.93 -12.18
CA LYS A 90 16.38 4.17 -12.90
C LYS A 90 17.25 5.13 -12.08
N SER A 91 16.97 5.25 -10.77
CA SER A 91 17.77 6.07 -9.87
C SER A 91 19.22 5.58 -9.76
N ARG A 92 19.41 4.26 -9.68
CA ARG A 92 20.75 3.64 -9.67
C ARG A 92 21.49 3.88 -11.00
N GLU A 93 20.82 3.71 -12.14
CA GLU A 93 21.38 3.99 -13.47
C GLU A 93 21.82 5.45 -13.62
N ASN A 94 21.01 6.40 -13.15
CA ASN A 94 21.35 7.81 -13.18
C ASN A 94 22.53 8.14 -12.27
N SER A 95 22.62 7.50 -11.10
CA SER A 95 23.73 7.67 -10.17
C SER A 95 25.05 7.16 -10.75
N MET A 96 25.03 6.01 -11.44
CA MET A 96 26.19 5.49 -12.18
C MET A 96 26.63 6.46 -13.28
N LYS A 97 25.70 6.87 -14.16
CA LYS A 97 26.00 7.84 -15.24
C LYS A 97 26.58 9.16 -14.71
N TYR A 98 26.05 9.65 -13.60
CA TYR A 98 26.57 10.85 -12.94
C TYR A 98 28.02 10.65 -12.49
N TRP A 99 28.31 9.51 -11.85
CA TRP A 99 29.66 9.17 -11.41
C TRP A 99 30.63 8.97 -12.57
N ASP A 100 30.24 8.24 -13.61
CA ASP A 100 31.07 8.02 -14.80
C ASP A 100 31.48 9.34 -15.44
N ARG A 101 30.51 10.25 -15.66
CA ARG A 101 30.77 11.60 -16.20
C ARG A 101 31.67 12.43 -15.29
N ARG A 102 31.54 12.29 -13.97
CA ARG A 102 32.39 12.99 -13.00
C ARG A 102 33.84 12.50 -13.08
N MET A 103 34.04 11.19 -13.22
CA MET A 103 35.37 10.58 -13.29
C MET A 103 36.08 10.87 -14.62
N GLU A 104 35.36 10.89 -15.74
CA GLU A 104 35.92 11.27 -17.04
C GLU A 104 36.55 12.67 -17.04
N ASN A 105 35.93 13.62 -16.32
CA ASN A 105 36.45 14.99 -16.19
C ASN A 105 37.68 15.11 -15.25
N GLN A 106 37.98 14.07 -14.46
CA GLN A 106 39.14 14.05 -13.54
C GLN A 106 40.36 13.34 -14.14
N LEU A 107 40.15 12.52 -15.18
CA LEU A 107 41.19 11.75 -15.88
C LEU A 107 41.74 12.46 -17.13
N ARG A 108 41.22 13.66 -17.45
CA ARG A 108 41.75 14.58 -18.46
C ARG A 108 42.52 15.71 -17.78
#